data_AF-A0A1V3WPC7-F1
#
_entry.id   AF-A0A1V3WPC7-F1
#
_cell.length_a   1.000
_cell.length_b   1.000
_cell.length_c   1.000
_cell.angle_alpha   90.00
_cell.angle_beta   90.00
_cell.angle_gamma   90.00
#
_symmetry.space_group_name_H-M   'P 1'
#
loop_
_entity.id
_entity.type
_entity.pdbx_description
1 polymer ?
#
loop_
_entity_poly.entity_id
_entity_poly.type
_entity_poly.pdbx_seq_one_letter_code
_entity_poly.pdbx_strand_id
1 'polypeptide(L)'
;MDHHGPSPTSGRVRGERPRGGRGGWSRLAGPPRRHPGRRPRRGPGRARNPDAGTAHAAAPAKKATPAMREEFKRELAEQQAVLTGWWLRRMVAVRQPLREKLTLLWHNHFATSARKVRVPAYLAAQNQKLRTLALGDFRTLAYAMLTDAAMLRWLDGQSNTAKAANENLAREFMELFALGHGNGYTEDDVRAGARALTGWVIGTGGHTMMLPRRHDFTAKTLFGATGNFDAAGFCDAVLAQPKSAQHVAGRLWQQLAADEPPPRRCSTGWSAPTAPTATCAPSPAPSSPTRSSPGAGQRSSPPRSNGWWASSGRFGSPSTTTSN
;
A
#
# COMPACT_ATOMS: atom_id res chain seq x y z
N MET A 1 67.89 8.45 45.52
CA MET A 1 68.00 9.74 44.80
C MET A 1 66.75 9.82 43.92
N ASP A 2 65.55 10.13 44.44
CA ASP A 2 65.11 11.22 45.34
C ASP A 2 65.08 12.55 44.57
N HIS A 3 63.98 13.30 44.45
CA HIS A 3 63.15 13.84 45.53
C HIS A 3 61.67 14.14 45.13
N HIS A 4 60.77 14.10 46.15
CA HIS A 4 59.73 15.08 46.56
C HIS A 4 59.26 16.17 45.55
N GLY A 5 57.99 16.58 45.39
CA GLY A 5 56.85 16.72 46.35
C GLY A 5 56.69 18.19 46.83
N PRO A 6 55.56 18.70 47.38
CA PRO A 6 54.20 18.16 47.60
C PRO A 6 53.03 19.14 47.19
N SER A 7 51.82 19.00 47.75
CA SER A 7 50.62 19.87 47.52
C SER A 7 50.20 20.74 48.72
N PRO A 8 49.42 21.82 48.49
CA PRO A 8 48.28 22.24 49.34
C PRO A 8 47.01 22.57 48.50
N THR A 9 45.73 22.60 48.91
CA THR A 9 44.90 22.46 50.15
C THR A 9 44.24 23.74 50.74
N SER A 10 42.89 23.70 50.87
CA SER A 10 41.96 24.70 51.47
C SER A 10 41.78 26.05 50.73
N GLY A 11 40.69 26.83 50.84
CA GLY A 11 39.40 26.76 51.57
C GLY A 11 38.52 28.00 51.21
N ARG A 12 37.44 28.44 51.89
CA ARG A 12 36.55 27.93 52.97
C ARG A 12 35.35 28.94 53.14
N VAL A 13 34.16 28.53 53.63
CA VAL A 13 33.08 29.42 54.24
C VAL A 13 32.34 30.39 53.26
N ARG A 14 31.04 30.78 53.36
CA ARG A 14 29.76 30.48 54.08
C ARG A 14 28.60 30.87 53.11
N GLY A 15 27.31 30.54 53.30
CA GLY A 15 26.62 29.77 54.34
C GLY A 15 25.08 29.77 54.17
N GLU A 16 24.42 28.84 54.88
CA GLU A 16 23.04 28.87 55.42
C GLU A 16 21.80 29.31 54.58
N ARG A 17 20.99 28.29 54.24
CA ARG A 17 19.51 28.27 54.18
C ARG A 17 18.90 28.71 55.55
N PRO A 18 17.58 29.08 55.73
CA PRO A 18 16.48 28.18 55.33
C PRO A 18 15.00 28.71 55.25
N ARG A 19 14.11 27.72 55.04
CA ARG A 19 12.64 27.68 55.30
C ARG A 19 11.76 28.51 54.36
N GLY A 20 10.51 28.06 54.24
CA GLY A 20 9.46 28.65 53.41
C GLY A 20 8.09 28.53 54.09
N GLY A 21 7.05 29.10 53.47
CA GLY A 21 5.68 29.10 54.01
C GLY A 21 4.64 28.77 52.93
N ARG A 22 3.46 28.31 53.37
CA ARG A 22 2.30 28.05 52.49
C ARG A 22 1.34 29.24 52.51
N GLY A 23 0.86 29.64 51.34
CA GLY A 23 -0.16 30.66 51.12
C GLY A 23 -0.20 31.02 49.63
N GLY A 24 -1.30 31.48 49.04
CA GLY A 24 -2.63 31.71 49.62
C GLY A 24 -3.56 32.31 48.58
N TRP A 25 -3.81 31.58 47.47
CA TRP A 25 -4.47 32.12 46.28
C TRP A 25 -5.97 32.38 46.51
N SER A 26 -6.33 33.64 46.82
CA SER A 26 -7.71 34.14 46.73
C SER A 26 -7.78 35.67 46.68
N ARG A 27 -8.73 36.17 45.89
CA ARG A 27 -9.15 37.59 45.77
C ARG A 27 -8.07 38.60 45.35
N LEU A 28 -8.09 38.93 44.07
CA LEU A 28 -8.57 40.26 43.64
C LEU A 28 -9.32 40.09 42.31
N ALA A 29 -10.63 40.33 42.33
CA ALA A 29 -11.50 40.22 41.16
C ALA A 29 -12.13 41.58 40.85
N GLY A 30 -11.71 42.19 39.73
CA GLY A 30 -12.36 43.37 39.15
C GLY A 30 -13.09 42.98 37.86
N PRO A 31 -14.33 43.42 37.62
CA PRO A 31 -15.07 43.05 36.42
C PRO A 31 -14.49 43.76 35.17
N PRO A 32 -14.23 43.04 34.06
CA PRO A 32 -13.73 43.66 32.84
C PRO A 32 -14.82 44.55 32.20
N ARG A 33 -14.46 45.80 31.86
CA ARG A 33 -15.36 46.74 31.18
C ARG A 33 -15.74 46.21 29.79
N ARG A 34 -17.03 46.22 29.46
CA ARG A 34 -17.54 45.80 28.14
C ARG A 34 -17.28 46.87 27.08
N HIS A 35 -16.28 46.66 26.22
CA HIS A 35 -16.14 47.45 25.00
C HIS A 35 -17.17 47.00 23.94
N PRO A 36 -17.90 47.92 23.28
CA PRO A 36 -18.88 47.55 22.27
C PRO A 36 -18.23 47.23 20.92
N GLY A 37 -18.70 46.15 20.28
CA GLY A 37 -19.00 46.22 18.84
C GLY A 37 -17.87 46.07 17.82
N ARG A 38 -16.87 45.19 18.02
CA ARG A 38 -16.23 44.52 16.87
C ARG A 38 -16.43 43.01 16.93
N ARG A 39 -17.45 42.52 16.20
CA ARG A 39 -17.54 41.09 15.85
C ARG A 39 -16.23 40.71 15.13
N PRO A 40 -15.54 39.61 15.50
CA PRO A 40 -14.41 39.15 14.71
C PRO A 40 -14.90 38.89 13.29
N ARG A 41 -14.21 39.46 12.28
CA ARG A 41 -14.48 39.12 10.88
C ARG A 41 -14.37 37.61 10.77
N ARG A 42 -15.46 36.93 10.39
CA ARG A 42 -15.37 35.52 9.96
C ARG A 42 -14.36 35.50 8.83
N GLY A 43 -13.19 34.90 9.07
CA GLY A 43 -12.20 34.70 8.01
C GLY A 43 -12.84 33.94 6.85
N PRO A 44 -12.36 34.12 5.60
CA PRO A 44 -12.94 33.49 4.42
C PRO A 44 -13.18 32.01 4.72
N GLY A 45 -14.46 31.61 4.64
CA GLY A 45 -14.95 30.38 5.26
C GLY A 45 -14.19 29.17 4.75
N ARG A 46 -13.88 28.21 5.65
CA ARG A 46 -13.15 26.95 5.41
C ARG A 46 -13.40 26.45 3.99
N ALA A 47 -12.48 26.79 3.08
CA ALA A 47 -12.68 26.53 1.66
C ALA A 47 -12.87 25.02 1.50
N ARG A 48 -14.06 24.61 1.05
CA ARG A 48 -14.32 23.24 0.61
C ARG A 48 -13.54 23.05 -0.69
N ASN A 49 -12.24 22.83 -0.56
CA ASN A 49 -11.38 22.48 -1.66
C ASN A 49 -11.92 21.14 -2.19
N PRO A 50 -12.58 21.14 -3.37
CA PRO A 50 -13.47 20.06 -3.79
C PRO A 50 -12.72 18.73 -3.84
N ASP A 51 -13.45 17.61 -3.82
CA ASP A 51 -12.82 16.32 -4.04
C ASP A 51 -12.28 16.24 -5.47
N ALA A 52 -11.23 15.43 -5.69
CA ALA A 52 -10.46 15.45 -6.94
C ALA A 52 -11.32 15.15 -8.18
N GLY A 53 -12.44 14.44 -7.98
CA GLY A 53 -13.64 14.59 -8.81
C GLY A 53 -13.57 14.10 -10.26
N THR A 54 -12.44 13.56 -10.71
CA THR A 54 -12.29 12.98 -12.05
C THR A 54 -13.19 11.76 -12.19
N ALA A 55 -14.38 11.96 -12.74
CA ALA A 55 -15.27 10.89 -13.14
C ALA A 55 -14.54 9.95 -14.11
N HIS A 56 -14.84 8.65 -14.04
CA HIS A 56 -14.19 7.68 -14.91
C HIS A 56 -14.71 7.83 -16.34
N ALA A 57 -13.95 8.51 -17.21
CA ALA A 57 -14.21 8.60 -18.64
C ALA A 57 -14.54 7.21 -19.22
N ALA A 58 -15.65 7.09 -19.96
CA ALA A 58 -16.07 5.81 -20.50
C ALA A 58 -15.12 5.39 -21.62
N ALA A 59 -14.48 4.22 -21.48
CA ALA A 59 -13.53 3.75 -22.50
C ALA A 59 -14.24 3.60 -23.87
N PRO A 60 -13.66 4.11 -24.97
CA PRO A 60 -14.32 4.13 -26.26
C PRO A 60 -14.63 2.71 -26.75
N ALA A 61 -15.81 2.52 -27.32
CA ALA A 61 -16.28 1.22 -27.78
C ALA A 61 -15.30 0.56 -28.77
N LYS A 62 -15.29 -0.78 -28.85
CA LYS A 62 -14.37 -1.53 -29.74
C LYS A 62 -14.42 -1.09 -31.22
N LYS A 63 -15.57 -0.55 -31.67
CA LYS A 63 -15.80 -0.03 -33.03
C LYS A 63 -15.58 1.49 -33.17
N ALA A 64 -15.12 2.20 -32.13
CA ALA A 64 -14.93 3.65 -32.16
C ALA A 64 -13.90 4.08 -33.21
N THR A 65 -14.17 5.19 -33.88
CA THR A 65 -13.35 5.74 -34.98
C THR A 65 -12.00 6.28 -34.46
N PRO A 66 -11.01 6.55 -35.34
CA PRO A 66 -9.78 7.23 -34.94
C PRO A 66 -10.04 8.56 -34.23
N ALA A 67 -10.98 9.38 -34.74
CA ALA A 67 -11.34 10.66 -34.14
C ALA A 67 -11.81 10.51 -32.68
N MET A 68 -12.76 9.60 -32.41
CA MET A 68 -13.25 9.30 -31.06
C MET A 68 -12.14 8.83 -30.11
N ARG A 69 -11.10 8.16 -30.62
CA ARG A 69 -9.94 7.71 -29.82
C ARG A 69 -9.00 8.87 -29.50
N GLU A 70 -8.80 9.81 -30.41
CA GLU A 70 -8.01 11.02 -30.13
C GLU A 70 -8.74 12.00 -29.21
N GLU A 71 -10.07 12.11 -29.34
CA GLU A 71 -10.93 12.87 -28.43
C GLU A 71 -10.84 12.32 -27.00
N PHE A 72 -11.03 11.00 -26.82
CA PHE A 72 -10.87 10.34 -25.51
C PHE A 72 -9.45 10.50 -24.94
N LYS A 73 -8.39 10.46 -25.76
CA LYS A 73 -7.02 10.76 -25.30
C LYS A 73 -6.87 12.20 -24.81
N ARG A 74 -7.51 13.17 -25.48
CA ARG A 74 -7.51 14.59 -25.06
C ARG A 74 -8.25 14.76 -23.74
N GLU A 75 -9.42 14.14 -23.58
CA GLU A 75 -10.18 14.11 -22.32
C GLU A 75 -9.33 13.58 -21.15
N LEU A 76 -8.66 12.43 -21.33
CA LEU A 76 -7.78 11.86 -20.31
C LEU A 76 -6.56 12.76 -20.00
N ALA A 77 -6.02 13.47 -20.99
CA ALA A 77 -4.91 14.41 -20.80
C ALA A 77 -5.35 15.65 -20.02
N GLU A 78 -6.54 16.19 -20.32
CA GLU A 78 -7.14 17.30 -19.58
C GLU A 78 -7.48 16.90 -18.14
N GLN A 79 -8.13 15.76 -17.93
CA GLN A 79 -8.39 15.20 -16.59
C GLN A 79 -7.10 15.01 -15.78
N GLN A 80 -6.01 14.57 -16.42
CA GLN A 80 -4.70 14.45 -15.77
C GLN A 80 -4.13 15.82 -15.37
N ALA A 81 -4.24 16.84 -16.23
CA ALA A 81 -3.79 18.20 -15.93
C ALA A 81 -4.62 18.84 -14.79
N VAL A 82 -5.95 18.65 -14.82
CA VAL A 82 -6.87 19.09 -13.76
C VAL A 82 -6.53 18.43 -12.42
N LEU A 83 -6.32 17.11 -12.40
CA LEU A 83 -5.95 16.35 -11.20
C LEU A 83 -4.60 16.82 -10.60
N THR A 84 -3.57 16.98 -11.44
CA THR A 84 -2.26 17.48 -11.00
C THR A 84 -2.38 18.91 -10.45
N GLY A 85 -3.07 19.80 -11.17
CA GLY A 85 -3.30 21.17 -10.72
C GLY A 85 -4.13 21.27 -9.45
N TRP A 86 -5.12 20.39 -9.26
CA TRP A 86 -5.91 20.28 -8.04
C TRP A 86 -5.02 19.94 -6.84
N TRP A 87 -4.18 18.91 -6.94
CA TRP A 87 -3.36 18.49 -5.81
C TRP A 87 -2.28 19.52 -5.45
N LEU A 88 -1.62 20.11 -6.45
CA LEU A 88 -0.65 21.19 -6.25
C LEU A 88 -1.29 22.40 -5.54
N ARG A 89 -2.42 22.91 -6.06
CA ARG A 89 -3.16 24.02 -5.40
C ARG A 89 -3.60 23.65 -3.98
N ARG A 90 -3.95 22.39 -3.73
CA ARG A 90 -4.32 21.89 -2.41
C ARG A 90 -3.16 21.86 -1.43
N MET A 91 -1.97 21.42 -1.86
CA MET A 91 -0.77 21.40 -1.03
C MET A 91 -0.29 22.82 -0.68
N VAL A 92 -0.44 23.79 -1.60
CA VAL A 92 -0.12 25.21 -1.34
C VAL A 92 -1.14 25.88 -0.41
N ALA A 93 -2.44 25.58 -0.56
CA ALA A 93 -3.50 26.28 0.17
C ALA A 93 -3.83 25.71 1.58
N VAL A 94 -3.18 24.62 2.02
CA VAL A 94 -3.54 23.94 3.27
C VAL A 94 -2.99 24.67 4.51
N ARG A 95 -3.85 24.93 5.50
CA ARG A 95 -3.44 25.58 6.77
C ARG A 95 -2.88 24.61 7.82
N GLN A 96 -3.02 23.30 7.61
CA GLN A 96 -2.53 22.23 8.47
C GLN A 96 -1.84 21.17 7.59
N PRO A 97 -0.55 21.35 7.26
CA PRO A 97 0.09 20.63 6.16
C PRO A 97 0.33 19.14 6.43
N LEU A 98 0.27 18.68 7.69
CA LEU A 98 0.59 17.29 8.07
C LEU A 98 -0.07 16.22 7.18
N ARG A 99 -1.39 16.32 6.94
CA ARG A 99 -2.10 15.32 6.12
C ARG A 99 -1.69 15.39 4.65
N GLU A 100 -1.45 16.58 4.09
CA GLU A 100 -1.00 16.69 2.69
C GLU A 100 0.46 16.23 2.54
N LYS A 101 1.35 16.60 3.49
CA LYS A 101 2.75 16.11 3.51
C LYS A 101 2.78 14.58 3.57
N LEU A 102 2.05 13.97 4.50
CA LEU A 102 1.98 12.50 4.59
C LEU A 102 1.33 11.86 3.34
N THR A 103 0.33 12.51 2.71
CA THR A 103 -0.21 12.03 1.42
C THR A 103 0.88 12.01 0.34
N LEU A 104 1.71 13.05 0.27
CA LEU A 104 2.83 13.13 -0.67
C LEU A 104 3.93 12.09 -0.36
N LEU A 105 4.25 11.88 0.91
CA LEU A 105 5.22 10.85 1.31
C LEU A 105 4.73 9.44 0.98
N TRP A 106 3.47 9.12 1.27
CA TRP A 106 2.91 7.81 0.94
C TRP A 106 2.74 7.62 -0.58
N HIS A 107 2.54 8.68 -1.36
CA HIS A 107 2.58 8.64 -2.83
C HIS A 107 4.00 8.46 -3.37
N ASN A 108 5.04 8.94 -2.67
CA ASN A 108 6.44 8.67 -3.00
C ASN A 108 6.86 7.25 -2.59
N HIS A 109 6.25 6.69 -1.55
CA HIS A 109 6.49 5.33 -1.09
C HIS A 109 5.80 4.30 -1.99
N PHE A 110 4.49 4.41 -2.20
CA PHE A 110 3.70 3.56 -3.10
C PHE A 110 3.59 4.18 -4.51
N ALA A 111 4.73 4.52 -5.10
CA ALA A 111 4.79 5.28 -6.34
C ALA A 111 4.16 4.54 -7.53
N THR A 112 3.33 5.25 -8.31
CA THR A 112 2.81 4.79 -9.61
C THR A 112 3.01 5.86 -10.70
N SER A 113 3.19 5.44 -11.96
CA SER A 113 3.38 6.38 -13.07
C SER A 113 2.10 6.60 -13.88
N ALA A 114 1.65 7.86 -13.96
CA ALA A 114 0.56 8.27 -14.84
C ALA A 114 0.76 7.84 -16.31
N ARG A 115 2.03 7.78 -16.78
CA ARG A 115 2.38 7.36 -18.15
C ARG A 115 2.06 5.90 -18.46
N LYS A 116 2.00 5.02 -17.45
CA LYS A 116 1.60 3.60 -17.58
C LYS A 116 0.16 3.36 -17.10
N VAL A 117 -0.27 4.01 -16.01
CA VAL A 117 -1.64 3.88 -15.49
C VAL A 117 -2.68 4.39 -16.48
N ARG A 118 -2.45 5.58 -17.08
CA ARG A 118 -3.26 6.22 -18.13
C ARG A 118 -4.76 6.38 -17.83
N VAL A 119 -5.15 6.36 -16.55
CA VAL A 119 -6.53 6.58 -16.10
C VAL A 119 -6.49 7.53 -14.90
N PRO A 120 -6.78 8.83 -15.07
CA PRO A 120 -6.70 9.83 -13.98
C PRO A 120 -7.60 9.47 -12.79
N ALA A 121 -8.78 8.90 -13.04
CA ALA A 121 -9.69 8.44 -12.00
C ALA A 121 -9.05 7.40 -11.04
N TYR A 122 -8.17 6.52 -11.53
CA TYR A 122 -7.47 5.56 -10.66
C TYR A 122 -6.42 6.25 -9.79
N LEU A 123 -5.71 7.23 -10.34
CA LEU A 123 -4.70 8.02 -9.62
C LEU A 123 -5.35 8.95 -8.57
N ALA A 124 -6.52 9.52 -8.89
CA ALA A 124 -7.34 10.28 -7.95
C ALA A 124 -7.84 9.39 -6.79
N ALA A 125 -8.33 8.19 -7.09
CA ALA A 125 -8.75 7.21 -6.08
C ALA A 125 -7.57 6.75 -5.21
N GLN A 126 -6.40 6.49 -5.80
CA GLN A 126 -5.17 6.17 -5.08
C GLN A 126 -4.76 7.32 -4.15
N ASN A 127 -4.69 8.56 -4.65
CA ASN A 127 -4.39 9.74 -3.84
C ASN A 127 -5.37 9.87 -2.65
N GLN A 128 -6.68 9.69 -2.89
CA GLN A 128 -7.69 9.76 -1.84
C GLN A 128 -7.58 8.63 -0.81
N LYS A 129 -7.20 7.40 -1.20
CA LYS A 129 -6.88 6.31 -0.27
C LYS A 129 -5.67 6.65 0.61
N LEU A 130 -4.54 6.99 -0.03
CA LEU A 130 -3.30 7.39 0.64
C LEU A 130 -3.56 8.51 1.66
N ARG A 131 -4.32 9.53 1.24
CA ARG A 131 -4.76 10.67 2.05
C ARG A 131 -5.63 10.29 3.25
N THR A 132 -6.55 9.35 3.06
CA THR A 132 -7.51 8.92 4.09
C THR A 132 -6.80 8.09 5.16
N LEU A 133 -5.92 7.19 4.73
CA LEU A 133 -5.16 6.28 5.57
C LEU A 133 -3.81 6.86 6.07
N ALA A 134 -3.47 8.10 5.69
CA ALA A 134 -2.15 8.72 5.90
C ALA A 134 -1.63 8.75 7.35
N LEU A 135 -2.51 8.62 8.34
CA LEU A 135 -2.26 8.64 9.79
C LEU A 135 -2.76 7.35 10.49
N GLY A 136 -3.13 6.33 9.72
CA GLY A 136 -3.67 5.07 10.23
C GLY A 136 -2.59 3.99 10.39
N ASP A 137 -3.07 2.77 10.63
CA ASP A 137 -2.25 1.56 10.62
C ASP A 137 -1.63 1.32 9.22
N PHE A 138 -0.34 0.97 9.19
CA PHE A 138 0.40 0.71 7.96
C PHE A 138 -0.05 -0.57 7.25
N ARG A 139 -0.47 -1.61 7.98
CA ARG A 139 -1.00 -2.85 7.35
C ARG A 139 -2.24 -2.54 6.52
N THR A 140 -3.16 -1.76 7.07
CA THR A 140 -4.37 -1.28 6.38
C THR A 140 -4.03 -0.47 5.13
N LEU A 141 -3.03 0.42 5.20
CA LEU A 141 -2.55 1.17 4.03
C LEU A 141 -1.91 0.27 2.97
N ALA A 142 -1.03 -0.65 3.38
CA ALA A 142 -0.30 -1.54 2.50
C ALA A 142 -1.23 -2.52 1.75
N TYR A 143 -2.20 -3.11 2.44
CA TYR A 143 -3.23 -3.94 1.81
C TYR A 143 -4.15 -3.13 0.88
N ALA A 144 -4.52 -1.91 1.26
CA ALA A 144 -5.32 -1.01 0.41
C ALA A 144 -4.59 -0.58 -0.87
N MET A 145 -3.25 -0.65 -0.89
CA MET A 145 -2.38 -0.42 -2.06
C MET A 145 -2.14 -1.69 -2.89
N LEU A 146 -1.91 -2.86 -2.26
CA LEU A 146 -1.84 -4.16 -2.97
C LEU A 146 -3.08 -4.42 -3.84
N THR A 147 -4.24 -3.94 -3.39
CA THR A 147 -5.54 -4.11 -4.03
C THR A 147 -6.02 -2.87 -4.80
N ASP A 148 -5.14 -1.89 -5.04
CA ASP A 148 -5.48 -0.62 -5.68
C ASP A 148 -5.51 -0.67 -7.23
N ALA A 149 -6.44 0.07 -7.85
CA ALA A 149 -6.59 0.08 -9.31
C ALA A 149 -5.40 0.70 -10.04
N ALA A 150 -4.78 1.77 -9.51
CA ALA A 150 -3.58 2.33 -10.10
C ALA A 150 -2.35 1.46 -9.80
N MET A 151 -2.24 0.85 -8.62
CA MET A 151 -1.13 -0.05 -8.28
C MET A 151 -1.16 -1.37 -9.09
N LEU A 152 -2.31 -2.03 -9.17
CA LEU A 152 -2.50 -3.21 -10.03
C LEU A 152 -2.13 -2.89 -11.47
N ARG A 153 -2.60 -1.75 -12.01
CA ARG A 153 -2.28 -1.26 -13.37
C ARG A 153 -0.81 -0.89 -13.55
N TRP A 154 -0.16 -0.37 -12.52
CA TRP A 154 1.26 0.01 -12.53
C TRP A 154 2.16 -1.22 -12.56
N LEU A 155 1.81 -2.28 -11.82
CA LEU A 155 2.63 -3.49 -11.67
C LEU A 155 2.06 -4.73 -12.39
N ASP A 156 1.08 -4.53 -13.28
CA ASP A 156 0.43 -5.56 -14.11
C ASP A 156 -0.25 -6.70 -13.33
N GLY A 157 -0.70 -6.39 -12.11
CA GLY A 157 -1.49 -7.28 -11.26
C GLY A 157 -2.82 -7.69 -11.88
N GLN A 158 -3.44 -6.86 -12.74
CA GLN A 158 -4.65 -7.25 -13.48
C GLN A 158 -4.42 -8.39 -14.50
N SER A 159 -3.15 -8.68 -14.82
CA SER A 159 -2.74 -9.77 -15.70
C SER A 159 -2.36 -11.05 -14.93
N ASN A 160 -2.20 -10.96 -13.60
CA ASN A 160 -1.78 -12.07 -12.75
C ASN A 160 -2.88 -13.16 -12.65
N THR A 161 -2.54 -14.42 -12.89
CA THR A 161 -3.48 -15.56 -12.85
C THR A 161 -2.83 -16.86 -12.41
N ALA A 162 -3.62 -17.80 -11.91
CA ALA A 162 -3.18 -19.17 -11.61
C ALA A 162 -2.54 -19.93 -12.80
N LYS A 163 -2.77 -19.48 -14.05
CA LYS A 163 -2.18 -20.07 -15.27
C LYS A 163 -0.90 -19.36 -15.72
N ALA A 164 -0.67 -18.15 -15.25
CA ALA A 164 0.44 -17.28 -15.60
C ALA A 164 0.63 -16.30 -14.42
N ALA A 165 1.42 -16.72 -13.44
CA ALA A 165 1.72 -15.90 -12.28
C ALA A 165 2.62 -14.73 -12.70
N ASN A 166 2.31 -13.52 -12.25
CA ASN A 166 3.12 -12.33 -12.48
C ASN A 166 3.74 -11.88 -11.15
N GLU A 167 5.05 -12.05 -11.04
CA GLU A 167 5.83 -11.76 -9.83
C GLU A 167 5.96 -10.27 -9.52
N ASN A 168 5.80 -9.40 -10.52
CA ASN A 168 6.16 -7.98 -10.43
C ASN A 168 5.57 -7.30 -9.19
N LEU A 169 4.25 -7.42 -8.96
CA LEU A 169 3.60 -6.83 -7.78
C LEU A 169 4.08 -7.45 -6.44
N ALA A 170 4.43 -8.74 -6.42
CA ALA A 170 4.94 -9.40 -5.21
C ALA A 170 6.37 -8.96 -4.89
N ARG A 171 7.23 -8.93 -5.91
CA ARG A 171 8.64 -8.50 -5.83
C ARG A 171 8.72 -7.06 -5.34
N GLU A 172 8.06 -6.13 -6.04
CA GLU A 172 8.05 -4.70 -5.69
C GLU A 172 7.43 -4.42 -4.31
N PHE A 173 6.43 -5.21 -3.89
CA PHE A 173 5.87 -5.08 -2.55
C PHE A 173 6.88 -5.48 -1.46
N MET A 174 7.61 -6.58 -1.61
CA MET A 174 8.69 -6.93 -0.69
C MET A 174 9.84 -5.91 -0.78
N GLU A 175 10.31 -5.64 -2.00
CA GLU A 175 11.57 -4.94 -2.27
C GLU A 175 11.50 -3.43 -2.02
N LEU A 176 10.47 -2.74 -2.54
CA LEU A 176 10.36 -1.29 -2.39
C LEU A 176 9.43 -0.89 -1.25
N PHE A 177 8.29 -1.57 -1.09
CA PHE A 177 7.21 -1.06 -0.23
C PHE A 177 7.26 -1.59 1.21
N ALA A 178 7.74 -2.81 1.44
CA ALA A 178 7.65 -3.46 2.75
C ALA A 178 9.00 -3.69 3.43
N LEU A 179 9.97 -4.36 2.79
CA LEU A 179 11.20 -4.88 3.44
C LEU A 179 12.48 -4.13 3.06
N GLY A 180 12.56 -3.58 1.85
CA GLY A 180 13.81 -3.05 1.29
C GLY A 180 14.61 -4.14 0.56
N HIS A 181 15.36 -3.75 -0.48
CA HIS A 181 16.18 -4.65 -1.30
C HIS A 181 17.11 -5.55 -0.47
N GLY A 182 17.10 -6.85 -0.75
CA GLY A 182 17.99 -7.85 -0.12
C GLY A 182 17.69 -8.18 1.34
N ASN A 183 16.64 -7.63 1.96
CA ASN A 183 16.34 -7.79 3.40
C ASN A 183 15.63 -9.12 3.77
N GLY A 184 16.12 -10.25 3.25
CA GLY A 184 15.79 -11.59 3.76
C GLY A 184 14.55 -12.27 3.18
N TYR A 185 13.98 -11.77 2.08
CA TYR A 185 13.08 -12.55 1.22
C TYR A 185 13.88 -13.30 0.15
N THR A 186 13.34 -14.42 -0.32
CA THR A 186 13.93 -15.23 -1.39
C THR A 186 13.16 -15.11 -2.70
N GLU A 187 13.77 -15.61 -3.78
CA GLU A 187 13.10 -15.77 -5.08
C GLU A 187 11.91 -16.75 -5.02
N ASP A 188 11.94 -17.73 -4.10
CA ASP A 188 10.80 -18.62 -3.84
C ASP A 188 9.66 -17.88 -3.14
N ASP A 189 9.95 -16.97 -2.20
CA ASP A 189 8.95 -16.12 -1.56
C ASP A 189 8.28 -15.17 -2.57
N VAL A 190 9.06 -14.61 -3.50
CA VAL A 190 8.51 -13.78 -4.60
C VAL A 190 7.55 -14.61 -5.46
N ARG A 191 7.93 -15.84 -5.86
CA ARG A 191 7.06 -16.74 -6.65
C ARG A 191 5.83 -17.21 -5.86
N ALA A 192 5.94 -17.46 -4.56
CA ALA A 192 4.80 -17.76 -3.69
C ALA A 192 3.86 -16.55 -3.52
N GLY A 193 4.41 -15.34 -3.38
CA GLY A 193 3.67 -14.09 -3.34
C GLY A 193 2.94 -13.79 -4.64
N ALA A 194 3.60 -14.03 -5.78
CA ALA A 194 3.00 -13.93 -7.11
C ALA A 194 1.71 -14.76 -7.20
N ARG A 195 1.77 -16.01 -6.72
CA ARG A 195 0.64 -16.93 -6.64
C ARG A 195 -0.45 -16.43 -5.68
N ALA A 196 -0.10 -15.90 -4.51
CA ALA A 196 -1.04 -15.33 -3.54
C ALA A 196 -1.79 -14.09 -4.06
N LEU A 197 -1.17 -13.34 -4.97
CA LEU A 197 -1.74 -12.14 -5.61
C LEU A 197 -2.46 -12.43 -6.95
N THR A 198 -2.67 -13.71 -7.31
CA THR A 198 -3.36 -14.09 -8.55
C THR A 198 -4.84 -13.70 -8.54
N GLY A 199 -5.40 -13.47 -9.73
CA GLY A 199 -6.85 -13.39 -9.94
C GLY A 199 -7.50 -12.04 -9.72
N TRP A 200 -6.76 -11.02 -9.26
CA TRP A 200 -7.26 -9.65 -9.20
C TRP A 200 -7.56 -9.09 -10.59
N VAL A 201 -8.64 -8.32 -10.68
CA VAL A 201 -9.06 -7.56 -11.87
C VAL A 201 -9.51 -6.17 -11.48
N ILE A 202 -9.51 -5.26 -12.45
CA ILE A 202 -10.05 -3.91 -12.33
C ILE A 202 -11.30 -3.84 -13.20
N GLY A 203 -12.46 -3.65 -12.59
CA GLY A 203 -13.75 -3.49 -13.26
C GLY A 203 -14.06 -2.04 -13.63
N THR A 204 -15.27 -1.81 -14.15
CA THR A 204 -15.82 -0.48 -14.46
C THR A 204 -15.68 0.46 -13.26
N GLY A 205 -15.34 1.73 -13.51
CA GLY A 205 -15.16 2.72 -12.44
C GLY A 205 -13.87 2.58 -11.63
N GLY A 206 -13.05 1.54 -11.88
CA GLY A 206 -11.86 1.24 -11.08
C GLY A 206 -12.12 0.39 -9.85
N HIS A 207 -13.30 -0.21 -9.72
CA HIS A 207 -13.59 -1.16 -8.65
C HIS A 207 -12.75 -2.43 -8.83
N THR A 208 -11.91 -2.76 -7.85
CA THR A 208 -11.04 -3.94 -7.87
C THR A 208 -11.71 -5.12 -7.16
N MET A 209 -11.49 -6.32 -7.70
CA MET A 209 -12.01 -7.56 -7.12
C MET A 209 -11.12 -8.75 -7.50
N MET A 210 -11.08 -9.78 -6.66
CA MET A 210 -10.48 -11.08 -6.99
C MET A 210 -11.54 -11.97 -7.66
N LEU A 211 -11.22 -12.57 -8.81
CA LEU A 211 -12.07 -13.55 -9.49
C LEU A 211 -11.58 -14.97 -9.17
N PRO A 212 -12.34 -15.81 -8.42
CA PRO A 212 -11.88 -17.14 -8.01
C PRO A 212 -11.39 -18.02 -9.16
N ARG A 213 -12.05 -17.98 -10.33
CA ARG A 213 -11.64 -18.74 -11.53
C ARG A 213 -10.27 -18.34 -12.12
N ARG A 214 -9.63 -17.30 -11.59
CA ARG A 214 -8.28 -16.84 -11.96
C ARG A 214 -7.28 -16.90 -10.80
N HIS A 215 -7.72 -17.21 -9.58
CA HIS A 215 -6.89 -17.28 -8.39
C HIS A 215 -6.39 -18.70 -8.13
N ASP A 216 -5.19 -18.83 -7.57
CA ASP A 216 -4.58 -20.08 -7.18
C ASP A 216 -4.85 -20.38 -5.70
N PHE A 217 -5.81 -21.25 -5.43
CA PHE A 217 -6.18 -21.68 -4.06
C PHE A 217 -5.29 -22.82 -3.51
N THR A 218 -4.23 -23.22 -4.21
CA THR A 218 -3.32 -24.26 -3.69
C THR A 218 -2.31 -23.67 -2.70
N ALA A 219 -1.67 -24.53 -1.90
CA ALA A 219 -0.74 -24.11 -0.85
C ALA A 219 0.50 -23.40 -1.42
N LYS A 220 1.04 -22.48 -0.62
CA LYS A 220 2.17 -21.59 -0.91
C LYS A 220 3.02 -21.53 0.36
N THR A 221 4.34 -21.49 0.22
CA THR A 221 5.26 -21.28 1.35
C THR A 221 5.82 -19.86 1.27
N LEU A 222 5.68 -19.10 2.34
CA LEU A 222 6.16 -17.72 2.48
C LEU A 222 6.91 -17.62 3.81
N PHE A 223 8.17 -17.23 3.77
CA PHE A 223 9.06 -17.08 4.93
C PHE A 223 9.08 -18.33 5.84
N GLY A 224 9.06 -19.51 5.20
CA GLY A 224 9.00 -20.83 5.86
C GLY A 224 7.61 -21.28 6.34
N ALA A 225 6.61 -20.40 6.40
CA ALA A 225 5.25 -20.76 6.74
C ALA A 225 4.48 -21.25 5.50
N THR A 226 3.81 -22.41 5.58
CA THR A 226 3.03 -22.98 4.46
C THR A 226 1.53 -22.88 4.71
N GLY A 227 0.79 -22.35 3.73
CA GLY A 227 -0.67 -22.21 3.80
C GLY A 227 -1.28 -21.77 2.48
N ASN A 228 -2.61 -21.69 2.41
CA ASN A 228 -3.28 -21.08 1.26
C ASN A 228 -3.36 -19.55 1.43
N PHE A 229 -2.22 -18.88 1.24
CA PHE A 229 -2.16 -17.42 1.31
C PHE A 229 -2.91 -16.76 0.15
N ASP A 230 -3.71 -15.75 0.47
CA ASP A 230 -4.33 -14.79 -0.44
C ASP A 230 -3.60 -13.44 -0.34
N ALA A 231 -4.19 -12.36 -0.87
CA ALA A 231 -3.59 -11.02 -0.81
C ALA A 231 -3.50 -10.43 0.61
N ALA A 232 -4.37 -10.84 1.56
CA ALA A 232 -4.31 -10.40 2.94
C ALA A 232 -3.24 -11.18 3.71
N GLY A 233 -3.26 -12.51 3.61
CA GLY A 233 -2.25 -13.38 4.21
C GLY A 233 -0.84 -13.12 3.66
N PHE A 234 -0.71 -12.77 2.38
CA PHE A 234 0.56 -12.30 1.79
C PHE A 234 1.04 -11.00 2.45
N CYS A 235 0.16 -10.01 2.59
CA CYS A 235 0.49 -8.75 3.24
C CYS A 235 0.97 -9.01 4.68
N ASP A 236 0.26 -9.86 5.42
CA ASP A 236 0.58 -10.20 6.81
C ASP A 236 1.91 -10.94 6.95
N ALA A 237 2.18 -11.94 6.10
CA ALA A 237 3.43 -12.70 6.11
C ALA A 237 4.67 -11.83 5.81
N VAL A 238 4.52 -10.83 4.93
CA VAL A 238 5.59 -9.87 4.61
C VAL A 238 5.75 -8.83 5.74
N LEU A 239 4.66 -8.25 6.25
CA LEU A 239 4.73 -7.20 7.29
C LEU A 239 5.13 -7.74 8.67
N ALA A 240 4.95 -9.04 8.93
CA ALA A 240 5.47 -9.72 10.11
C ALA A 240 7.01 -9.84 10.13
N GLN A 241 7.70 -9.65 9.01
CA GLN A 241 9.16 -9.76 8.96
C GLN A 241 9.81 -8.62 9.76
N PRO A 242 10.81 -8.88 10.63
CA PRO A 242 11.45 -7.86 11.48
C PRO A 242 12.03 -6.65 10.72
N LYS A 243 12.33 -6.83 9.44
CA LYS A 243 12.83 -5.78 8.55
C LYS A 243 11.76 -4.79 8.10
N SER A 244 10.47 -5.16 8.13
CA SER A 244 9.44 -4.34 7.50
C SER A 244 9.22 -2.99 8.18
N ALA A 245 8.98 -3.02 9.50
CA ALA A 245 8.84 -1.80 10.29
C ALA A 245 10.14 -0.96 10.29
N GLN A 246 11.32 -1.59 10.22
CA GLN A 246 12.60 -0.89 10.09
C GLN A 246 12.73 -0.11 8.78
N HIS A 247 12.38 -0.74 7.64
CA HIS A 247 12.39 -0.11 6.32
C HIS A 247 11.40 1.04 6.22
N VAL A 248 10.13 0.79 6.58
CA VAL A 248 9.04 1.77 6.45
C VAL A 248 9.26 2.99 7.36
N ALA A 249 9.62 2.78 8.62
CA ALA A 249 9.89 3.89 9.54
C ALA A 249 11.21 4.61 9.22
N GLY A 250 12.21 3.91 8.67
CA GLY A 250 13.42 4.53 8.11
C GLY A 250 13.12 5.45 6.93
N ARG A 251 12.30 5.00 5.98
CA ARG A 251 11.82 5.80 4.84
C ARG A 251 11.02 7.03 5.28
N LEU A 252 10.19 6.91 6.32
CA LEU A 252 9.48 8.06 6.91
C LEU A 252 10.45 9.04 7.62
N TRP A 253 11.42 8.53 8.38
CA TRP A 253 12.45 9.35 9.02
C TRP A 253 13.21 10.22 8.00
N GLN A 254 13.68 9.60 6.91
CA GLN A 254 14.39 10.26 5.81
C GLN A 254 13.56 11.28 5.00
N GLN A 255 12.28 11.45 5.33
CA GLN A 255 11.37 12.39 4.67
C GLN A 255 10.73 13.39 5.65
N LEU A 256 10.99 13.22 6.95
CA LEU A 256 10.39 14.00 8.04
C LEU A 256 11.40 14.61 9.01
N ALA A 257 12.59 14.03 9.19
CA ALA A 257 13.54 14.39 10.24
C ALA A 257 14.93 14.78 9.72
N ALA A 258 15.66 13.85 9.08
CA ALA A 258 17.02 14.05 8.58
C ALA A 258 17.33 13.00 7.50
N ASP A 259 18.23 13.30 6.55
CA ASP A 259 18.56 12.41 5.43
C ASP A 259 19.33 11.16 5.87
N GLU A 260 20.09 11.24 6.96
CA GLU A 260 20.80 10.10 7.55
C GLU A 260 19.85 9.06 8.15
N PRO A 261 20.24 7.77 8.15
CA PRO A 261 19.47 6.73 8.84
C PRO A 261 19.22 7.05 10.32
N PRO A 262 18.04 6.66 10.86
CA PRO A 262 17.69 6.91 12.26
C PRO A 262 18.73 6.27 13.21
N PRO A 263 19.21 6.98 14.23
CA PRO A 263 20.18 6.45 15.18
C PRO A 263 19.60 5.24 15.92
N ARG A 264 20.43 4.24 16.25
CA ARG A 264 20.00 2.91 16.77
C ARG A 264 18.97 2.97 17.90
N ARG A 265 19.08 3.95 18.80
CA ARG A 265 18.10 4.25 19.87
C ARG A 265 16.65 4.42 19.39
N CYS A 266 16.46 4.96 18.18
CA CYS A 266 15.14 5.15 17.58
C CYS A 266 14.62 3.87 16.91
N SER A 267 15.50 3.08 16.27
CA SER A 267 15.10 1.86 15.55
C SER A 267 14.94 0.62 16.43
N THR A 268 15.50 0.59 17.64
CA THR A 268 15.22 -0.47 18.63
C THR A 268 13.75 -0.53 19.09
N GLY A 269 12.99 0.56 18.92
CA GLY A 269 11.55 0.59 19.17
C GLY A 269 10.68 0.15 17.98
N TRP A 270 11.29 -0.29 16.87
CA TRP A 270 10.59 -0.65 15.63
C TRP A 270 10.56 -2.15 15.35
N SER A 271 10.84 -2.98 16.36
CA SER A 271 10.51 -4.41 16.28
C SER A 271 9.00 -4.58 16.17
N ALA A 272 8.54 -5.35 15.17
CA ALA A 272 7.14 -5.74 15.10
C ALA A 272 6.75 -6.50 16.39
N PRO A 273 5.53 -6.32 16.93
CA PRO A 273 5.04 -7.19 18.00
C PRO A 273 5.05 -8.62 17.48
N THR A 274 5.66 -9.54 18.22
CA THR A 274 5.73 -10.96 17.85
C THR A 274 4.32 -11.49 17.65
N ALA A 275 4.00 -11.88 16.42
CA ALA A 275 2.71 -12.49 16.11
C ALA A 275 2.55 -13.75 16.99
N PRO A 276 1.43 -13.90 17.73
CA PRO A 276 1.19 -15.13 18.47
C PRO A 276 1.12 -16.28 17.48
N THR A 277 1.78 -17.40 17.79
CA THR A 277 1.88 -18.57 16.92
C THR A 277 0.48 -19.11 16.61
N ALA A 278 -0.03 -18.80 15.42
CA ALA A 278 -1.33 -19.24 14.97
C ALA A 278 -1.29 -20.75 14.65
N THR A 279 -1.51 -21.57 15.68
CA THR A 279 -1.68 -23.02 15.51
C THR A 279 -2.92 -23.28 14.68
N CYS A 280 -2.73 -23.46 13.36
CA CYS A 280 -3.78 -23.85 12.42
C CYS A 280 -4.29 -25.26 12.74
N ALA A 281 -5.21 -25.37 13.70
CA ALA A 281 -6.02 -26.55 13.86
C ALA A 281 -6.82 -26.78 12.56
N PRO A 282 -6.80 -27.98 11.96
CA PRO A 282 -7.55 -28.26 10.75
C PRO A 282 -9.05 -28.18 11.04
N SER A 283 -9.76 -27.31 10.33
CA SER A 283 -11.21 -27.21 10.44
C SER A 283 -11.87 -28.52 9.98
N PRO A 284 -12.83 -29.10 10.73
CA PRO A 284 -13.45 -30.37 10.35
C PRO A 284 -14.21 -30.24 9.04
N ALA A 285 -14.11 -31.28 8.20
CA ALA A 285 -14.81 -31.32 6.91
C ALA A 285 -16.35 -31.33 7.09
N PRO A 286 -17.11 -30.68 6.21
CA PRO A 286 -18.57 -30.74 6.24
C PRO A 286 -19.04 -32.19 5.99
N SER A 287 -19.96 -32.66 6.83
CA SER A 287 -20.49 -34.02 6.75
C SER A 287 -21.37 -34.22 5.51
N SER A 288 -21.10 -35.30 4.77
CA SER A 288 -21.90 -35.70 3.60
C SER A 288 -23.35 -36.00 4.00
N PRO A 289 -24.36 -35.46 3.29
CA PRO A 289 -25.76 -35.85 3.53
C PRO A 289 -25.99 -37.31 3.15
N THR A 290 -26.83 -38.00 3.93
CA THR A 290 -27.17 -39.41 3.74
C THR A 290 -27.94 -39.66 2.45
N ARG A 291 -27.63 -40.77 1.78
CA ARG A 291 -28.20 -41.15 0.48
C ARG A 291 -29.49 -41.96 0.66
N SER A 292 -30.62 -41.37 0.28
CA SER A 292 -31.90 -42.08 0.11
C SER A 292 -32.19 -42.32 -1.37
N SER A 293 -32.71 -43.50 -1.73
CA SER A 293 -33.20 -43.84 -3.06
C SER A 293 -34.60 -44.44 -2.94
N PRO A 294 -35.53 -44.03 -3.82
CA PRO A 294 -35.90 -44.85 -4.98
C PRO A 294 -35.82 -44.03 -6.29
N GLY A 295 -36.09 -44.55 -7.50
CA GLY A 295 -36.49 -45.90 -7.94
C GLY A 295 -36.24 -46.06 -9.45
N ALA A 296 -36.57 -47.20 -10.06
CA ALA A 296 -36.21 -47.52 -11.45
C ALA A 296 -37.03 -46.72 -12.50
N GLY A 297 -36.39 -46.34 -13.64
CA GLY A 297 -36.95 -45.36 -14.59
C GLY A 297 -36.48 -45.44 -16.06
N GLN A 298 -36.33 -46.65 -16.60
CA GLN A 298 -36.20 -46.94 -18.05
C GLN A 298 -34.95 -46.40 -18.82
N ARG A 299 -34.91 -46.66 -20.14
CA ARG A 299 -33.73 -46.59 -21.03
C ARG A 299 -33.91 -45.55 -22.15
N SER A 300 -32.82 -44.96 -22.67
CA SER A 300 -32.63 -44.67 -24.11
C SER A 300 -31.21 -44.18 -24.45
N SER A 301 -30.69 -44.61 -25.61
CA SER A 301 -29.42 -44.23 -26.26
C SER A 301 -29.49 -44.67 -27.74
N PRO A 302 -28.70 -44.11 -28.69
CA PRO A 302 -27.94 -42.85 -28.72
C PRO A 302 -28.48 -41.93 -29.86
N PRO A 303 -27.68 -41.16 -30.65
CA PRO A 303 -26.67 -41.68 -31.59
C PRO A 303 -25.31 -40.94 -31.58
N ARG A 304 -24.38 -41.39 -32.45
CA ARG A 304 -23.06 -40.79 -32.72
C ARG A 304 -22.93 -40.39 -34.20
N SER A 305 -22.29 -39.24 -34.47
CA SER A 305 -21.55 -38.90 -35.71
C SER A 305 -20.67 -37.67 -35.40
N ASN A 306 -19.35 -37.66 -35.68
CA ASN A 306 -18.64 -37.55 -36.97
C ASN A 306 -18.88 -36.19 -37.67
N GLY A 307 -17.87 -35.37 -38.02
CA GLY A 307 -16.42 -35.42 -37.76
C GLY A 307 -15.61 -34.54 -38.77
N TRP A 308 -14.28 -34.47 -38.61
CA TRP A 308 -13.29 -33.85 -39.53
C TRP A 308 -13.39 -32.30 -39.63
N TRP A 309 -12.33 -31.52 -39.92
CA TRP A 309 -11.07 -31.75 -40.66
C TRP A 309 -9.77 -31.61 -39.84
N ALA A 310 -8.62 -31.90 -40.48
CA ALA A 310 -7.30 -31.94 -39.85
C ALA A 310 -6.17 -31.36 -40.73
N SER A 311 -5.07 -30.95 -40.07
CA SER A 311 -3.76 -30.57 -40.65
C SER A 311 -3.75 -29.25 -41.47
N SER A 312 -2.61 -28.62 -41.80
CA SER A 312 -1.20 -28.93 -41.52
C SER A 312 -0.38 -27.63 -41.37
N GLY A 313 0.89 -27.70 -40.94
CA GLY A 313 1.79 -26.54 -40.88
C GLY A 313 3.01 -26.73 -39.98
N ARG A 314 4.11 -27.27 -40.51
CA ARG A 314 5.39 -27.44 -39.80
C ARG A 314 6.57 -27.08 -40.72
N PHE A 315 7.26 -25.98 -40.39
CA PHE A 315 8.57 -25.56 -40.90
C PHE A 315 9.31 -24.86 -39.74
N GLY A 316 10.64 -24.76 -39.68
CA GLY A 316 11.64 -25.28 -40.63
C GLY A 316 12.92 -24.43 -40.67
N SER A 317 13.78 -24.56 -39.66
CA SER A 317 15.19 -24.11 -39.69
C SER A 317 16.07 -25.16 -40.43
N PRO A 318 17.38 -24.94 -40.74
CA PRO A 318 18.31 -23.88 -40.27
C PRO A 318 19.28 -23.29 -41.33
N SER A 319 20.13 -22.34 -40.92
CA SER A 319 21.46 -21.97 -41.50
C SER A 319 22.03 -20.73 -40.79
N THR A 320 23.34 -20.47 -40.63
CA THR A 320 24.52 -21.36 -40.40
C THR A 320 25.58 -20.54 -39.65
N THR A 321 26.53 -21.17 -38.95
CA THR A 321 27.71 -20.50 -38.35
C THR A 321 28.93 -20.61 -39.25
N THR A 322 29.64 -19.49 -39.47
CA THR A 322 31.06 -19.50 -39.85
C THR A 322 31.77 -18.31 -39.20
N SER A 323 32.95 -18.54 -38.62
CA SER A 323 33.85 -17.47 -38.17
C SER A 323 34.89 -17.15 -39.24
N ASN A 324 35.40 -15.93 -39.24
CA ASN A 324 36.77 -15.56 -39.62
C ASN A 324 37.15 -14.27 -38.91
#